data_AF-A0A7R8ZR08-F1
#
_entry.id   AF-A0A7R8ZR08-F1
#
_cell.length_a   1.000
_cell.length_b   1.000
_cell.length_c   1.000
_cell.angle_alpha   90.00
_cell.angle_beta   90.00
_cell.angle_gamma   90.00
#
_symmetry.space_group_name_H-M   'P 1'
#
loop_
_entity.id
_entity.type
_entity.pdbx_description
1 polymer ?
#
loop_
_entity_poly.entity_id
_entity_poly.type
_entity_poly.pdbx_seq_one_letter_code
_entity_poly.pdbx_strand_id
1 'polypeptide(L)'
;MKVSTGFLSFQYFTVLLLALILCTVNSERTCGFPEVGDSRCQSITLPLCQNLPYNRTVYPNFLNHSNQDEAGKELSAFGPLINTTCSIGLPFFLCSLFAPVCTSRNNPVAPCRGVCERVRSECANFVGEFEYPWPDYLDCSQFPRQGEDDCVSLASGGFEVRLLMVETGLWGNWNDYEMARFPNLLGHRSQGEAGKAINTYYPLVRARCSVDLQYFLCTVFAPNCVSEDPDILIPPCREFCERAQAGCDELFDAWPRNLQCRQFPPENSGQECVKGNGARVNSSDSLPDSSLLNEEEAEENNKISRRPRGNLFVGEALESPSDSSVNECEHVEIPFCRNAPYQFTIYPNLVGHQNQKDAAVALEPFFPIARARCSSDFQLFLCTVHAPVCASGTLIPPCRDLCESAREGCEGFMNEFGITWPENLNCSHFPARLQEDCVTTVLSDRGPENVVDHDSPDSPGFTGTTAEAA
;
A
#
# COMPACT_ATOMS: atom_id res chain seq x y z
N MET A 1 49.41 6.97 -80.22
CA MET A 1 48.04 6.64 -79.78
C MET A 1 47.75 7.40 -78.50
N LYS A 2 47.02 8.53 -78.59
CA LYS A 2 46.51 9.26 -77.42
C LYS A 2 45.03 8.92 -77.31
N VAL A 3 44.68 8.00 -76.42
CA VAL A 3 43.28 7.71 -76.07
C VAL A 3 43.05 8.13 -74.63
N SER A 4 42.44 9.31 -74.52
CA SER A 4 41.41 9.72 -73.57
C SER A 4 41.54 9.25 -72.11
N THR A 5 42.25 10.04 -71.31
CA THR A 5 42.13 10.08 -69.84
C THR A 5 40.83 10.76 -69.35
N GLY A 6 39.95 11.20 -70.26
CA GLY A 6 38.70 11.91 -69.94
C GLY A 6 37.51 11.00 -69.61
N PHE A 7 37.54 9.70 -69.96
CA PHE A 7 36.40 8.80 -69.73
C PHE A 7 36.27 8.33 -68.28
N LEU A 8 37.38 8.15 -67.58
CA LEU A 8 37.38 7.72 -66.18
C LEU A 8 36.86 8.85 -65.28
N SER A 9 37.25 10.11 -65.49
CA SER A 9 36.76 11.22 -64.66
C SER A 9 35.25 11.48 -64.78
N PHE A 10 34.66 11.19 -65.96
CA PHE A 10 33.24 11.44 -66.21
C PHE A 10 32.34 10.38 -65.55
N GLN A 11 32.77 9.11 -65.52
CA GLN A 11 32.05 8.05 -64.80
C GLN A 11 32.06 8.24 -63.28
N TYR A 12 33.15 8.74 -62.71
CA TYR A 12 33.18 9.05 -61.27
C TYR A 12 32.27 10.22 -60.92
N PHE A 13 32.20 11.24 -61.79
CA PHE A 13 31.32 12.38 -61.57
C PHE A 13 29.83 12.02 -61.70
N THR A 14 29.45 11.18 -62.66
CA THR A 14 28.06 10.74 -62.81
C THR A 14 27.60 9.82 -61.68
N VAL A 15 28.49 8.95 -61.16
CA VAL A 15 28.20 8.11 -59.98
C VAL A 15 28.05 8.96 -58.71
N LEU A 16 28.90 9.97 -58.50
CA LEU A 16 28.77 10.89 -57.37
C LEU A 16 27.50 11.74 -57.45
N LEU A 17 27.14 12.22 -58.65
CA LEU A 17 25.94 13.01 -58.86
C LEU A 17 24.66 12.16 -58.64
N LEU A 18 24.64 10.92 -59.10
CA LEU A 18 23.54 9.97 -58.86
C LEU A 18 23.41 9.61 -57.37
N ALA A 19 24.52 9.44 -56.64
CA ALA A 19 24.49 9.20 -55.20
C ALA A 19 23.95 10.40 -54.41
N LEU A 20 24.31 11.62 -54.82
CA LEU A 20 23.80 12.85 -54.20
C LEU A 20 22.31 13.08 -54.50
N ILE A 21 21.84 12.75 -55.71
CA ILE A 21 20.43 12.83 -56.09
C ILE A 21 19.60 11.74 -55.36
N LEU A 22 20.13 10.53 -55.17
CA LEU A 22 19.47 9.49 -54.38
C LEU A 22 19.36 9.86 -52.89
N CYS A 23 20.28 10.68 -52.36
CA CYS A 23 20.19 11.23 -51.00
C CYS A 23 19.15 12.36 -50.85
N THR A 24 18.78 13.07 -51.92
CA THR A 24 17.82 14.20 -51.83
C THR A 24 16.38 13.82 -52.20
N VAL A 25 16.16 12.67 -52.86
CA VAL A 25 14.82 12.24 -53.32
C VAL A 25 14.09 11.34 -52.30
N ASN A 26 14.78 10.77 -51.30
CA ASN A 26 14.14 10.02 -50.20
C ASN A 26 13.88 10.86 -48.94
N SER A 27 13.29 12.04 -49.13
CA SER A 27 12.85 12.92 -48.05
C SER A 27 11.55 12.41 -47.38
N GLU A 28 11.58 11.22 -46.79
CA GLU A 28 10.65 10.80 -45.72
C GLU A 28 11.29 9.88 -44.65
N ARG A 29 12.63 9.75 -44.63
CA ARG A 29 13.32 9.19 -43.46
C ARG A 29 14.36 10.16 -42.98
N THR A 30 14.00 10.86 -41.91
CA THR A 30 14.93 11.53 -41.02
C THR A 30 16.10 10.58 -40.75
N CYS A 31 17.27 10.91 -41.28
CA CYS A 31 18.52 10.36 -40.75
C CYS A 31 18.67 10.97 -39.36
N GLY A 32 18.08 10.33 -38.36
CA GLY A 32 18.44 10.58 -36.98
C GLY A 32 19.93 10.36 -36.87
N PHE A 33 20.67 11.43 -36.54
CA PHE A 33 21.91 11.24 -35.82
C PHE A 33 21.60 10.28 -34.67
N PRO A 34 22.36 9.18 -34.47
CA PRO A 34 22.29 8.54 -33.17
C PRO A 34 22.60 9.64 -32.17
N GLU A 35 21.67 9.95 -31.28
CA GLU A 35 22.03 10.67 -30.07
C GLU A 35 23.30 10.02 -29.56
N VAL A 36 24.30 10.83 -29.23
CA VAL A 36 25.54 10.35 -28.61
C VAL A 36 25.11 9.60 -27.37
N GLY A 37 24.98 8.28 -27.52
CA GLY A 37 24.65 7.37 -26.44
C GLY A 37 25.71 7.57 -25.39
N ASP A 38 25.27 8.00 -24.23
CA ASP A 38 26.07 8.27 -23.06
C ASP A 38 26.87 7.01 -22.69
N SER A 39 28.09 6.89 -23.22
CA SER A 39 28.78 5.61 -23.47
C SER A 39 29.22 4.85 -22.23
N ARG A 40 28.95 5.41 -21.04
CA ARG A 40 29.27 4.81 -19.73
C ARG A 40 28.03 4.46 -18.89
N CYS A 41 26.84 4.86 -19.33
CA CYS A 41 25.62 4.68 -18.56
C CYS A 41 24.74 3.57 -19.13
N GLN A 42 24.38 2.62 -18.28
CA GLN A 42 23.60 1.43 -18.62
C GLN A 42 22.41 1.26 -17.69
N SER A 43 21.39 0.50 -18.11
CA SER A 43 20.26 0.16 -17.24
C SER A 43 20.69 -0.79 -16.13
N ILE A 44 20.13 -0.64 -14.94
CA ILE A 44 20.46 -1.51 -13.80
C ILE A 44 19.91 -2.92 -14.03
N THR A 45 20.76 -3.93 -13.89
CA THR A 45 20.42 -5.36 -13.98
C THR A 45 20.62 -6.09 -12.65
N LEU A 46 21.42 -5.53 -11.73
CA LEU A 46 21.66 -6.09 -10.40
C LEU A 46 20.34 -6.28 -9.61
N PRO A 47 19.98 -7.51 -9.21
CA PRO A 47 18.69 -7.79 -8.56
C PRO A 47 18.42 -6.95 -7.31
N LEU A 48 19.44 -6.70 -6.47
CA LEU A 48 19.32 -5.86 -5.27
C LEU A 48 18.96 -4.39 -5.61
N CYS A 49 19.37 -3.92 -6.78
CA CYS A 49 19.39 -2.52 -7.17
C CYS A 49 18.32 -2.13 -8.20
N GLN A 50 17.45 -3.07 -8.62
CA GLN A 50 16.43 -2.80 -9.64
C GLN A 50 15.38 -1.77 -9.18
N ASN A 51 15.12 -1.72 -7.87
CA ASN A 51 14.16 -0.80 -7.28
C ASN A 51 14.90 0.41 -6.70
N LEU A 52 15.75 1.08 -7.44
CA LEU A 52 16.32 2.35 -6.97
C LEU A 52 15.48 3.52 -7.48
N PRO A 53 15.59 4.70 -6.84
CA PRO A 53 15.06 5.95 -7.39
C PRO A 53 15.54 6.30 -8.81
N TYR A 54 16.60 5.64 -9.28
CA TYR A 54 17.16 5.78 -10.60
C TYR A 54 17.24 4.40 -11.25
N ASN A 55 17.08 4.36 -12.57
CA ASN A 55 17.08 3.13 -13.36
C ASN A 55 18.36 2.96 -14.22
N ARG A 56 19.24 3.97 -14.22
CA ARG A 56 20.51 3.98 -14.96
C ARG A 56 21.69 4.13 -14.02
N THR A 57 22.72 3.34 -14.26
CA THR A 57 23.98 3.34 -13.51
C THR A 57 25.17 3.60 -14.41
N VAL A 58 26.21 4.21 -13.85
CA VAL A 58 27.46 4.53 -14.55
C VAL A 58 28.60 3.60 -14.13
N TYR A 59 29.42 3.18 -15.10
CA TYR A 59 30.61 2.35 -14.87
C TYR A 59 31.87 3.01 -15.49
N PRO A 60 33.06 2.85 -14.86
CA PRO A 60 33.33 2.05 -13.67
C PRO A 60 32.72 2.62 -12.39
N ASN A 61 32.39 1.75 -11.43
CA ASN A 61 31.83 2.16 -10.15
C ASN A 61 32.94 2.57 -9.14
N PHE A 62 32.57 2.90 -7.90
CA PHE A 62 33.53 3.36 -6.87
C PHE A 62 34.57 2.31 -6.47
N LEU A 63 34.28 1.04 -6.71
CA LEU A 63 35.17 -0.09 -6.46
C LEU A 63 35.96 -0.49 -7.71
N ASN A 64 35.90 0.33 -8.76
CA ASN A 64 36.59 0.13 -10.04
C ASN A 64 36.13 -1.12 -10.82
N HIS A 65 34.96 -1.66 -10.51
CA HIS A 65 34.33 -2.68 -11.34
C HIS A 65 34.03 -2.11 -12.72
N SER A 66 34.27 -2.88 -13.77
CA SER A 66 34.06 -2.43 -15.16
C SER A 66 32.63 -2.67 -15.66
N ASN A 67 31.88 -3.56 -15.01
CA ASN A 67 30.51 -3.91 -15.39
C ASN A 67 29.70 -4.46 -14.21
N GLN A 68 28.38 -4.58 -14.40
CA GLN A 68 27.44 -5.05 -13.38
C GLN A 68 27.63 -6.52 -13.00
N ASP A 69 28.14 -7.38 -13.88
CA ASP A 69 28.39 -8.79 -13.54
C ASP A 69 29.54 -8.93 -12.54
N GLU A 70 30.58 -8.11 -12.71
CA GLU A 70 31.72 -8.03 -11.79
C GLU A 70 31.28 -7.47 -10.44
N ALA A 71 30.59 -6.33 -10.45
CA ALA A 71 30.03 -5.71 -9.24
C ALA A 71 29.05 -6.65 -8.52
N GLY A 72 28.23 -7.39 -9.24
CA GLY A 72 27.25 -8.31 -8.69
C GLY A 72 27.87 -9.50 -7.95
N LYS A 73 29.03 -9.99 -8.41
CA LYS A 73 29.77 -11.06 -7.73
C LYS A 73 30.25 -10.60 -6.36
N GLU A 74 30.87 -9.44 -6.27
CA GLU A 74 31.33 -8.91 -4.98
C GLU A 74 30.15 -8.48 -4.10
N LEU A 75 29.12 -7.86 -4.67
CA LEU A 75 27.90 -7.49 -3.94
C LEU A 75 27.20 -8.72 -3.32
N SER A 76 27.27 -9.88 -3.97
CA SER A 76 26.67 -11.12 -3.44
C SER A 76 27.29 -11.59 -2.12
N ALA A 77 28.54 -11.19 -1.83
CA ALA A 77 29.19 -11.50 -0.55
C ALA A 77 28.47 -10.83 0.64
N PHE A 78 27.76 -9.73 0.41
CA PHE A 78 26.92 -9.08 1.42
C PHE A 78 25.58 -9.79 1.64
N GLY A 79 25.27 -10.86 0.90
CA GLY A 79 24.02 -11.60 0.98
C GLY A 79 23.60 -12.00 2.42
N PRO A 80 24.49 -12.54 3.27
CA PRO A 80 24.16 -12.83 4.66
C PRO A 80 23.71 -11.59 5.44
N LEU A 81 24.42 -10.46 5.30
CA LEU A 81 24.10 -9.20 5.97
C LEU A 81 22.82 -8.56 5.41
N ILE A 82 22.61 -8.62 4.09
CA ILE A 82 21.37 -8.15 3.46
C ILE A 82 20.17 -8.96 3.98
N ASN A 83 20.34 -10.27 4.16
CA ASN A 83 19.29 -11.16 4.66
C ASN A 83 18.98 -10.99 6.15
N THR A 84 19.83 -10.30 6.93
CA THR A 84 19.48 -9.95 8.32
C THR A 84 18.53 -8.76 8.37
N THR A 85 18.41 -7.98 7.29
CA THR A 85 17.60 -6.75 7.25
C THR A 85 17.93 -5.78 8.39
N CYS A 86 19.19 -5.77 8.85
CA CYS A 86 19.64 -4.96 9.99
C CYS A 86 19.46 -3.46 9.79
N SER A 87 19.56 -2.99 8.54
CA SER A 87 19.30 -1.61 8.18
C SER A 87 18.50 -1.55 6.89
N ILE A 88 17.44 -0.74 6.90
CA ILE A 88 16.66 -0.41 5.70
C ILE A 88 17.48 0.38 4.66
N GLY A 89 18.49 1.11 5.13
CA GLY A 89 19.42 1.84 4.29
C GLY A 89 20.49 0.96 3.65
N LEU A 90 20.69 -0.28 4.11
CA LEU A 90 21.77 -1.14 3.64
C LEU A 90 21.71 -1.43 2.13
N PRO A 91 20.57 -1.83 1.54
CA PRO A 91 20.49 -2.03 0.09
C PRO A 91 20.79 -0.76 -0.69
N PHE A 92 20.26 0.39 -0.25
CA PHE A 92 20.52 1.67 -0.89
C PHE A 92 22.00 2.06 -0.81
N PHE A 93 22.61 1.94 0.37
CA PHE A 93 24.01 2.25 0.59
C PHE A 93 24.93 1.38 -0.28
N LEU A 94 24.74 0.06 -0.27
CA LEU A 94 25.50 -0.84 -1.14
C LEU A 94 25.28 -0.48 -2.61
N CYS A 95 24.03 -0.33 -3.05
CA CYS A 95 23.77 0.01 -4.45
C CYS A 95 24.32 1.39 -4.86
N SER A 96 24.42 2.36 -3.96
CA SER A 96 25.06 3.65 -4.25
C SER A 96 26.56 3.55 -4.57
N LEU A 97 27.20 2.47 -4.13
CA LEU A 97 28.61 2.16 -4.41
C LEU A 97 28.77 1.20 -5.59
N PHE A 98 27.95 0.15 -5.62
CA PHE A 98 28.04 -0.93 -6.59
C PHE A 98 27.33 -0.60 -7.92
N ALA A 99 26.26 0.16 -7.90
CA ALA A 99 25.52 0.63 -9.07
C ALA A 99 25.17 2.12 -8.94
N PRO A 100 26.17 3.03 -8.89
CA PRO A 100 25.94 4.45 -8.65
C PRO A 100 25.09 5.08 -9.75
N VAL A 101 24.32 6.12 -9.38
CA VAL A 101 23.45 6.85 -10.29
C VAL A 101 24.21 7.42 -11.50
N CYS A 102 23.64 7.23 -12.69
CA CYS A 102 24.11 7.93 -13.88
C CYS A 102 23.68 9.40 -13.85
N THR A 103 24.64 10.32 -13.79
CA THR A 103 24.38 11.77 -13.90
C THR A 103 24.75 12.28 -15.29
N SER A 104 24.26 13.47 -15.67
CA SER A 104 24.61 14.11 -16.95
C SER A 104 26.11 14.38 -17.13
N ARG A 105 26.91 14.28 -16.05
CA ARG A 105 28.37 14.42 -16.09
C ARG A 105 29.12 13.10 -16.22
N ASN A 106 28.40 11.96 -16.31
CA ASN A 106 28.97 10.61 -16.31
C ASN A 106 29.91 10.28 -15.15
N ASN A 107 29.81 11.02 -14.05
CA ASN A 107 30.60 10.75 -12.87
C ASN A 107 29.68 10.11 -11.83
N PRO A 108 30.12 9.02 -11.18
CA PRO A 108 29.36 8.41 -10.11
C PRO A 108 29.30 9.38 -8.92
N VAL A 109 28.17 9.40 -8.22
CA VAL A 109 27.95 10.23 -7.02
C VAL A 109 27.92 9.34 -5.80
N ALA A 110 28.78 9.62 -4.82
CA ALA A 110 28.99 8.79 -3.64
C ALA A 110 27.85 8.96 -2.62
N PRO A 111 27.59 7.97 -1.75
CA PRO A 111 26.67 8.17 -0.64
C PRO A 111 27.16 9.25 0.31
N CYS A 112 26.23 9.97 0.93
CA CYS A 112 26.59 10.88 2.01
C CYS A 112 27.05 10.10 3.25
N ARG A 113 28.00 10.65 4.01
CA ARG A 113 28.56 10.04 5.23
C ARG A 113 27.50 9.58 6.23
N GLY A 114 26.46 10.40 6.44
CA GLY A 114 25.37 10.07 7.38
C GLY A 114 24.59 8.79 6.99
N VAL A 115 24.48 8.47 5.69
CA VAL A 115 23.87 7.21 5.23
C VAL A 115 24.75 6.03 5.66
N CYS A 116 26.06 6.12 5.44
CA CYS A 116 27.01 5.08 5.86
C CYS A 116 27.00 4.87 7.37
N GLU A 117 27.13 5.95 8.15
CA GLU A 117 27.24 5.88 9.62
C GLU A 117 26.02 5.21 10.24
N ARG A 118 24.82 5.53 9.71
CA ARG A 118 23.57 4.91 10.12
C ARG A 118 23.52 3.42 9.79
N VAL A 119 23.81 3.04 8.54
CA VAL A 119 23.80 1.62 8.14
C VAL A 119 24.80 0.82 8.98
N ARG A 120 25.99 1.38 9.20
CA ARG A 120 27.05 0.76 10.02
C ARG A 120 26.60 0.58 11.47
N SER A 121 25.95 1.57 12.08
CA SER A 121 25.50 1.48 13.46
C SER A 121 24.35 0.48 13.64
N GLU A 122 23.35 0.51 12.76
CA GLU A 122 22.20 -0.39 12.76
C GLU A 122 22.62 -1.86 12.54
N CYS A 123 23.64 -2.08 11.71
CA CYS A 123 24.16 -3.42 11.42
C CYS A 123 25.30 -3.88 12.36
N ALA A 124 25.75 -3.05 13.29
CA ALA A 124 26.93 -3.31 14.13
C ALA A 124 26.85 -4.63 14.90
N ASN A 125 25.67 -4.97 15.44
CA ASN A 125 25.46 -6.20 16.20
C ASN A 125 25.71 -7.46 15.36
N PHE A 126 25.32 -7.44 14.09
CA PHE A 126 25.49 -8.58 13.18
C PHE A 126 26.92 -8.68 12.65
N VAL A 127 27.55 -7.54 12.35
CA VAL A 127 28.95 -7.47 11.94
C VAL A 127 29.87 -8.03 13.04
N GLY A 128 29.54 -7.77 14.31
CA GLY A 128 30.24 -8.36 15.46
C GLY A 128 29.97 -9.85 15.67
N GLU A 129 28.73 -10.32 15.46
CA GLU A 129 28.32 -11.73 15.68
C GLU A 129 28.92 -12.69 14.65
N PHE A 130 29.13 -12.24 13.40
CA PHE A 130 29.66 -13.08 12.33
C PHE A 130 31.19 -12.94 12.10
N GLU A 131 31.92 -12.22 12.96
CA GLU A 131 33.38 -11.97 12.85
C GLU A 131 33.83 -11.37 11.49
N TYR A 132 32.93 -10.76 10.72
CA TYR A 132 33.28 -10.06 9.48
C TYR A 132 33.54 -8.59 9.80
N PRO A 133 34.78 -8.08 9.70
CA PRO A 133 35.05 -6.67 9.90
C PRO A 133 34.34 -5.82 8.82
N TRP A 134 33.89 -4.64 9.22
CA TRP A 134 33.37 -3.65 8.26
C TRP A 134 34.47 -3.31 7.24
N PRO A 135 34.27 -3.56 5.93
CA PRO A 135 35.33 -3.39 4.94
C PRO A 135 35.87 -1.95 4.89
N ASP A 136 37.18 -1.80 4.68
CA ASP A 136 37.83 -0.49 4.62
C ASP A 136 37.24 0.43 3.55
N TYR A 137 36.83 -0.13 2.40
CA TYR A 137 36.17 0.61 1.33
C TYR A 137 34.72 1.02 1.65
N LEU A 138 34.17 0.58 2.78
CA LEU A 138 32.90 1.05 3.33
C LEU A 138 33.10 1.96 4.55
N ASP A 139 34.33 2.26 4.97
CA ASP A 139 34.58 3.16 6.09
C ASP A 139 33.96 4.56 5.86
N CYS A 140 33.13 5.00 6.80
CA CYS A 140 32.28 6.17 6.59
C CYS A 140 33.07 7.49 6.48
N SER A 141 34.30 7.54 7.01
CA SER A 141 35.16 8.72 6.87
C SER A 141 35.55 9.05 5.43
N GLN A 142 35.48 8.08 4.51
CA GLN A 142 35.81 8.31 3.10
C GLN A 142 34.67 8.98 2.30
N PHE A 143 33.47 9.05 2.87
CA PHE A 143 32.31 9.66 2.20
C PHE A 143 32.15 11.13 2.60
N PRO A 144 31.67 12.00 1.69
CA PRO A 144 31.48 13.43 1.96
C PRO A 144 30.33 13.67 2.95
N ARG A 145 30.42 14.76 3.72
CA ARG A 145 29.26 15.23 4.51
C ARG A 145 28.30 16.01 3.61
N GLN A 146 27.04 16.04 4.01
CA GLN A 146 26.02 16.81 3.30
C GLN A 146 26.38 18.29 3.30
N GLY A 147 26.44 18.90 2.11
CA GLY A 147 26.82 20.31 1.93
C GLY A 147 28.32 20.56 1.73
N GLU A 148 29.19 19.56 1.86
CA GLU A 148 30.61 19.67 1.49
C GLU A 148 30.82 19.40 -0.01
N ASP A 149 30.26 18.29 -0.51
CA ASP A 149 30.29 17.88 -1.92
C ASP A 149 28.95 17.24 -2.32
N ASP A 150 28.68 17.16 -3.63
CA ASP A 150 27.49 16.46 -4.16
C ASP A 150 27.52 14.99 -3.74
N CYS A 151 26.55 14.57 -2.93
CA CYS A 151 26.42 13.20 -2.44
C CYS A 151 24.96 12.72 -2.45
N VAL A 152 24.76 11.40 -2.58
CA VAL A 152 23.42 10.80 -2.52
C VAL A 152 23.06 10.49 -1.07
N SER A 153 22.04 11.19 -0.57
CA SER A 153 21.36 10.81 0.66
C SER A 153 20.13 9.95 0.35
N LEU A 154 19.58 9.28 1.36
CA LEU A 154 18.29 8.62 1.23
C LEU A 154 17.22 9.62 0.77
N ALA A 155 17.22 10.86 1.28
CA ALA A 155 16.30 11.91 0.84
C ALA A 155 16.55 12.42 -0.60
N SER A 156 17.78 12.38 -1.10
CA SER A 156 18.17 12.95 -2.41
C SER A 156 18.06 11.96 -3.57
N GLY A 157 18.05 10.66 -3.28
CA GLY A 157 17.81 9.60 -4.25
C GLY A 157 16.40 9.06 -4.13
N GLY A 158 15.36 9.86 -4.37
CA GLY A 158 13.98 9.41 -4.56
C GLY A 158 13.36 8.43 -3.55
N PHE A 159 13.99 8.18 -2.40
CA PHE A 159 13.28 7.80 -1.17
C PHE A 159 12.74 9.10 -0.59
N GLU A 160 11.76 9.66 -1.28
CA GLU A 160 10.88 10.62 -0.66
C GLU A 160 10.26 9.88 0.54
N VAL A 161 10.62 10.30 1.76
CA VAL A 161 9.94 9.83 2.96
C VAL A 161 8.53 10.33 2.83
N ARG A 162 7.66 9.49 2.27
CA ARG A 162 6.27 9.83 2.06
C ARG A 162 5.56 9.58 3.37
N LEU A 163 5.15 10.67 4.00
CA LEU A 163 4.11 10.65 5.01
C LEU A 163 2.83 10.28 4.29
N LEU A 164 2.42 9.03 4.46
CA LEU A 164 1.22 8.53 3.83
C LEU A 164 0.13 8.37 4.88
N MET A 165 -1.05 8.93 4.58
CA MET A 165 -2.23 8.77 5.43
C MET A 165 -2.61 7.30 5.55
N VAL A 166 -2.66 6.77 6.76
CA VAL A 166 -2.89 5.34 7.00
C VAL A 166 -4.24 4.87 6.39
N GLU A 167 -4.22 4.02 5.37
CA GLU A 167 -5.43 3.51 4.72
C GLU A 167 -6.21 2.60 5.69
N THR A 168 -7.49 2.92 5.92
CA THR A 168 -8.33 2.45 7.04
C THR A 168 -8.82 0.99 6.98
N GLY A 169 -7.97 0.06 6.55
CA GLY A 169 -8.19 -1.39 6.63
C GLY A 169 -7.88 -1.98 8.02
N LEU A 170 -6.96 -2.96 8.09
CA LEU A 170 -6.39 -3.53 9.34
C LEU A 170 -5.93 -2.47 10.38
N TRP A 171 -5.67 -1.27 9.88
CA TRP A 171 -5.17 -0.09 10.55
C TRP A 171 -6.25 0.78 11.22
N GLY A 172 -7.52 0.63 10.83
CA GLY A 172 -8.59 1.60 11.07
C GLY A 172 -9.15 1.73 12.48
N ASN A 173 -8.59 1.01 13.48
CA ASN A 173 -9.04 1.10 14.87
C ASN A 173 -8.00 1.69 15.83
N TRP A 174 -6.86 2.16 15.32
CA TRP A 174 -5.81 2.73 16.14
C TRP A 174 -5.90 4.26 16.15
N ASN A 175 -6.44 4.81 17.25
CA ASN A 175 -6.33 6.22 17.57
C ASN A 175 -4.88 6.52 18.00
N ASP A 176 -4.24 7.42 17.26
CA ASP A 176 -3.37 8.52 17.75
C ASP A 176 -2.32 8.96 16.71
N TYR A 177 -2.28 8.39 15.50
CA TYR A 177 -1.47 8.96 14.41
C TYR A 177 -2.09 8.81 13.03
N GLU A 178 -2.09 9.92 12.28
CA GLU A 178 -2.70 10.03 10.95
C GLU A 178 -1.70 9.69 9.83
N MET A 179 -0.41 9.62 10.13
CA MET A 179 0.66 9.49 9.14
C MET A 179 1.60 8.33 9.47
N ALA A 180 1.77 7.43 8.50
CA ALA A 180 2.79 6.40 8.56
C ALA A 180 3.98 6.76 7.69
N ARG A 181 5.16 6.30 8.12
CA ARG A 181 6.39 6.49 7.39
C ARG A 181 6.65 5.33 6.41
N PHE A 182 7.03 5.70 5.18
CA PHE A 182 7.56 4.78 4.18
C PHE A 182 8.96 5.20 3.70
N PRO A 183 9.87 4.25 3.45
CA PRO A 183 9.66 2.81 3.56
C PRO A 183 9.56 2.35 5.03
N ASN A 184 8.70 1.35 5.29
CA ASN A 184 8.47 0.86 6.66
C ASN A 184 9.63 -0.02 7.17
N LEU A 185 9.60 -0.52 8.40
CA LEU A 185 10.69 -1.32 8.99
C LEU A 185 11.06 -2.59 8.20
N LEU A 186 10.17 -3.04 7.29
CA LEU A 186 10.39 -4.19 6.42
C LEU A 186 10.86 -3.83 5.01
N GLY A 187 11.04 -2.53 4.71
CA GLY A 187 11.50 -2.04 3.41
C GLY A 187 10.39 -1.83 2.37
N HIS A 188 9.12 -2.07 2.70
CA HIS A 188 8.01 -1.78 1.79
C HIS A 188 7.90 -0.26 1.59
N ARG A 189 7.60 0.17 0.37
CA ARG A 189 7.72 1.58 -0.05
C ARG A 189 6.41 2.33 -0.16
N SER A 190 5.32 1.59 -0.08
CA SER A 190 3.97 2.14 -0.14
C SER A 190 3.07 1.40 0.82
N GLN A 191 2.00 2.07 1.21
CA GLN A 191 0.93 1.46 1.98
C GLN A 191 0.29 0.26 1.28
N GLY A 192 0.14 0.30 -0.04
CA GLY A 192 -0.42 -0.81 -0.79
C GLY A 192 0.47 -2.06 -0.76
N GLU A 193 1.80 -1.88 -0.83
CA GLU A 193 2.76 -2.98 -0.71
C GLU A 193 2.75 -3.57 0.71
N ALA A 194 2.80 -2.72 1.73
CA ALA A 194 2.70 -3.14 3.12
C ALA A 194 1.35 -3.80 3.44
N GLY A 195 0.26 -3.27 2.87
CA GLY A 195 -1.11 -3.77 2.99
C GLY A 195 -1.29 -5.18 2.43
N LYS A 196 -0.69 -5.45 1.27
CA LYS A 196 -0.66 -6.81 0.69
C LYS A 196 0.09 -7.79 1.59
N ALA A 197 1.22 -7.37 2.15
CA ALA A 197 2.06 -8.23 2.98
C ALA A 197 1.47 -8.48 4.38
N ILE A 198 0.84 -7.48 5.01
CA ILE A 198 0.20 -7.64 6.33
C ILE A 198 -1.04 -8.54 6.28
N ASN A 199 -1.73 -8.63 5.13
CA ASN A 199 -2.92 -9.48 4.96
C ASN A 199 -2.63 -10.97 5.25
N THR A 200 -1.39 -11.43 5.08
CA THR A 200 -0.99 -12.80 5.44
C THR A 200 -1.24 -13.11 6.92
N TYR A 201 -1.19 -12.10 7.79
CA TYR A 201 -1.38 -12.25 9.24
C TYR A 201 -2.82 -11.94 9.69
N TYR A 202 -3.69 -11.53 8.76
CA TYR A 202 -5.09 -11.21 9.07
C TYR A 202 -5.85 -12.36 9.75
N PRO A 203 -5.69 -13.65 9.36
CA PRO A 203 -6.33 -14.76 10.06
C PRO A 203 -5.93 -14.85 11.54
N LEU A 204 -4.67 -14.57 11.87
CA LEU A 204 -4.16 -14.59 13.25
C LEU A 204 -4.76 -13.45 14.09
N VAL A 205 -4.81 -12.25 13.52
CA VAL A 205 -5.45 -11.09 14.18
C VAL A 205 -6.94 -11.36 14.42
N ARG A 206 -7.64 -11.96 13.44
CA ARG A 206 -9.06 -12.34 13.58
C ARG A 206 -9.28 -13.46 14.59
N ALA A 207 -8.34 -14.40 14.69
CA ALA A 207 -8.35 -15.44 15.70
C ALA A 207 -8.09 -14.90 17.12
N ARG A 208 -7.62 -13.64 17.26
CA ARG A 208 -7.31 -12.99 18.54
C ARG A 208 -6.37 -13.82 19.41
N CYS A 209 -5.39 -14.44 18.77
CA CYS A 209 -4.43 -15.30 19.44
C CYS A 209 -3.52 -14.54 20.42
N SER A 210 -3.28 -13.24 20.20
CA SER A 210 -2.67 -12.33 21.18
C SER A 210 -3.30 -10.94 21.09
N VAL A 211 -3.44 -10.28 22.25
CA VAL A 211 -3.92 -8.89 22.36
C VAL A 211 -2.91 -7.88 21.81
N ASP A 212 -1.63 -8.25 21.81
CA ASP A 212 -0.52 -7.40 21.37
C ASP A 212 -0.23 -7.55 19.87
N LEU A 213 -0.71 -8.64 19.23
CA LEU A 213 -0.35 -8.98 17.84
C LEU A 213 -0.70 -7.86 16.85
N GLN A 214 -1.92 -7.33 16.92
CA GLN A 214 -2.33 -6.29 15.99
C GLN A 214 -1.45 -5.05 16.13
N TYR A 215 -1.12 -4.66 17.36
CA TYR A 215 -0.28 -3.48 17.59
C TYR A 215 1.15 -3.70 17.11
N PHE A 216 1.70 -4.87 17.39
CA PHE A 216 3.04 -5.24 16.94
C PHE A 216 3.14 -5.19 15.42
N LEU A 217 2.22 -5.83 14.70
CA LEU A 217 2.18 -5.77 13.24
C LEU A 217 2.06 -4.33 12.75
N CYS A 218 1.28 -3.49 13.42
CA CYS A 218 1.16 -2.10 13.04
C CYS A 218 2.47 -1.31 13.17
N THR A 219 3.19 -1.49 14.29
CA THR A 219 4.49 -0.83 14.50
C THR A 219 5.53 -1.19 13.44
N VAL A 220 5.43 -2.40 12.87
CA VAL A 220 6.37 -2.89 11.86
C VAL A 220 5.96 -2.48 10.44
N PHE A 221 4.69 -2.62 10.09
CA PHE A 221 4.19 -2.43 8.72
C PHE A 221 3.73 -0.99 8.41
N ALA A 222 3.38 -0.19 9.42
CA ALA A 222 3.09 1.24 9.27
C ALA A 222 3.52 2.00 10.53
N PRO A 223 4.84 2.09 10.77
CA PRO A 223 5.40 2.76 11.95
C PRO A 223 4.91 4.21 12.04
N ASN A 224 4.55 4.62 13.27
CA ASN A 224 4.14 5.98 13.56
C ASN A 224 5.26 6.97 13.25
N CYS A 225 4.91 8.10 12.63
CA CYS A 225 5.78 9.26 12.52
C CYS A 225 5.75 10.07 13.83
N VAL A 226 6.45 9.58 14.87
CA VAL A 226 6.45 10.20 16.21
C VAL A 226 7.38 11.43 16.29
N SER A 227 8.27 11.61 15.31
CA SER A 227 9.44 12.49 15.41
C SER A 227 9.38 13.64 14.38
N GLU A 228 9.85 14.83 14.79
CA GLU A 228 10.10 15.97 13.89
C GLU A 228 11.20 15.67 12.86
N ASP A 229 12.06 14.69 13.16
CA ASP A 229 13.02 14.13 12.22
C ASP A 229 12.36 12.95 11.48
N PRO A 230 11.95 13.14 10.21
CA PRO A 230 11.35 12.10 9.40
C PRO A 230 12.36 11.02 9.01
N ASP A 231 13.64 11.13 9.40
CA ASP A 231 14.67 10.14 9.13
C ASP A 231 14.77 9.07 10.21
N ILE A 232 14.22 9.21 11.41
CA ILE A 232 14.33 8.21 12.49
C ILE A 232 13.12 7.23 12.51
N LEU A 233 13.39 5.91 12.46
CA LEU A 233 12.40 4.83 12.63
C LEU A 233 12.63 4.15 13.97
N ILE A 234 11.60 4.11 14.83
CA ILE A 234 11.68 3.46 16.14
C ILE A 234 11.12 2.03 16.01
N PRO A 235 11.93 0.97 16.19
CA PRO A 235 11.46 -0.41 16.11
C PRO A 235 10.68 -0.84 17.37
N PRO A 236 9.86 -1.90 17.32
CA PRO A 236 9.32 -2.53 18.53
C PRO A 236 10.43 -3.15 19.37
N CYS A 237 10.23 -3.25 20.68
CA CYS A 237 11.13 -3.98 21.56
C CYS A 237 10.96 -5.49 21.42
N ARG A 238 12.01 -6.26 21.73
CA ARG A 238 12.01 -7.73 21.69
C ARG A 238 10.90 -8.33 22.55
N GLU A 239 10.78 -7.86 23.78
CA GLU A 239 9.81 -8.36 24.76
C GLU A 239 8.37 -8.08 24.30
N PHE A 240 8.13 -6.98 23.61
CA PHE A 240 6.84 -6.67 23.00
C PHE A 240 6.51 -7.62 21.83
N CYS A 241 7.48 -7.89 20.96
CA CYS A 241 7.34 -8.89 19.90
C CYS A 241 7.02 -10.29 20.46
N GLU A 242 7.73 -10.71 21.52
CA GLU A 242 7.54 -12.04 22.11
C GLU A 242 6.12 -12.22 22.66
N ARG A 243 5.58 -11.21 23.36
CA ARG A 243 4.17 -11.22 23.83
C ARG A 243 3.16 -11.23 22.67
N ALA A 244 3.46 -10.53 21.58
CA ALA A 244 2.63 -10.51 20.39
C ALA A 244 2.57 -11.88 19.69
N GLN A 245 3.67 -12.64 19.68
CA GLN A 245 3.76 -13.92 18.98
C GLN A 245 3.36 -15.13 19.84
N ALA A 246 3.58 -15.08 21.16
CA ALA A 246 3.43 -16.24 22.05
C ALA A 246 2.07 -16.96 21.97
N GLY A 247 0.96 -16.24 21.79
CA GLY A 247 -0.36 -16.85 21.68
C GLY A 247 -0.72 -17.37 20.29
N CYS A 248 0.09 -17.05 19.29
CA CYS A 248 -0.18 -17.26 17.86
C CYS A 248 0.71 -18.35 17.22
N ASP A 249 1.77 -18.78 17.90
CA ASP A 249 2.73 -19.76 17.40
C ASP A 249 2.10 -21.12 17.08
N GLU A 250 1.02 -21.51 17.76
CA GLU A 250 0.30 -22.74 17.46
C GLU A 250 -0.58 -22.66 16.20
N LEU A 251 -0.88 -21.46 15.74
CA LEU A 251 -1.74 -21.18 14.58
C LEU A 251 -0.95 -20.76 13.34
N PHE A 252 0.36 -20.57 13.46
CA PHE A 252 1.21 -20.05 12.39
C PHE A 252 2.52 -20.86 12.28
N ASP A 253 2.72 -21.51 11.13
CA ASP A 253 3.79 -22.50 10.95
C ASP A 253 5.20 -21.97 11.27
N ALA A 254 5.54 -20.75 10.83
CA ALA A 254 6.81 -20.10 11.13
C ALA A 254 6.82 -18.60 10.84
N TRP A 255 7.31 -17.79 11.78
CA TRP A 255 7.55 -16.36 11.57
C TRP A 255 8.74 -16.11 10.63
N PRO A 256 8.61 -15.21 9.64
CA PRO A 256 9.70 -14.89 8.73
C PRO A 256 10.83 -14.18 9.48
N ARG A 257 12.06 -14.26 8.95
CA ARG A 257 13.28 -13.78 9.64
C ARG A 257 13.21 -12.34 10.12
N ASN A 258 12.63 -11.45 9.31
CA ASN A 258 12.42 -10.03 9.60
C ASN A 258 11.34 -9.75 10.66
N LEU A 259 10.59 -10.76 11.11
CA LEU A 259 9.65 -10.68 12.23
C LEU A 259 10.08 -11.55 13.42
N GLN A 260 11.23 -12.21 13.38
CA GLN A 260 11.71 -12.98 14.54
C GLN A 260 12.14 -12.04 15.66
N CYS A 261 11.62 -12.24 16.88
CA CYS A 261 11.80 -11.27 17.96
C CYS A 261 13.26 -11.00 18.35
N ARG A 262 14.17 -11.95 18.09
CA ARG A 262 15.62 -11.76 18.24
C ARG A 262 16.20 -10.58 17.45
N GLN A 263 15.56 -10.18 16.35
CA GLN A 263 15.99 -9.06 15.50
C GLN A 263 15.75 -7.70 16.16
N PHE A 264 14.86 -7.63 17.16
CA PHE A 264 14.50 -6.40 17.83
C PHE A 264 15.39 -6.13 19.06
N PRO A 265 15.63 -4.84 19.39
CA PRO A 265 16.40 -4.47 20.57
C PRO A 265 15.69 -4.87 21.87
N PRO A 266 16.42 -5.30 22.91
CA PRO A 266 15.82 -5.51 24.23
C PRO A 266 15.46 -4.18 24.90
N GLU A 267 14.39 -4.16 25.70
CA GLU A 267 13.86 -2.96 26.38
C GLU A 267 14.88 -2.20 27.25
N ASN A 268 15.90 -2.90 27.78
CA ASN A 268 16.91 -2.36 28.70
C ASN A 268 18.30 -2.17 28.05
N SER A 269 18.37 -2.20 26.71
CA SER A 269 19.64 -2.08 25.97
C SER A 269 20.16 -0.65 25.81
N GLY A 270 19.36 0.36 26.16
CA GLY A 270 19.65 1.77 25.93
C GLY A 270 19.30 2.27 24.51
N GLN A 271 18.85 1.38 23.61
CA GLN A 271 18.27 1.73 22.31
C GLN A 271 16.78 2.03 22.47
N GLU A 272 16.29 3.11 21.85
CA GLU A 272 14.88 3.48 21.86
C GLU A 272 14.04 2.46 21.06
N CYS A 273 12.96 1.96 21.66
CA CYS A 273 12.05 1.00 21.03
C CYS A 273 10.63 1.09 21.62
N VAL A 274 9.63 0.63 20.84
CA VAL A 274 8.22 0.64 21.24
C VAL A 274 7.90 -0.56 22.14
N LYS A 275 7.43 -0.27 23.36
CA LYS A 275 7.15 -1.28 24.41
C LYS A 275 5.73 -1.88 24.36
N GLY A 276 4.87 -1.36 23.49
CA GLY A 276 3.44 -1.72 23.41
C GLY A 276 2.54 -0.72 24.16
N ASN A 277 1.30 -0.54 23.70
CA ASN A 277 0.30 0.24 24.43
C ASN A 277 -0.20 -0.61 25.61
N GLY A 278 0.17 -0.22 26.83
CA GLY A 278 -0.46 -0.74 28.04
C GLY A 278 -1.97 -0.54 27.94
N ALA A 279 -2.71 -1.64 27.92
CA ALA A 279 -4.12 -1.83 28.27
C ALA A 279 -5.10 -0.62 28.21
N ARG A 280 -6.30 -0.85 27.65
CA ARG A 280 -7.51 -0.29 28.29
C ARG A 280 -7.70 -0.96 29.66
N VAL A 281 -6.92 -0.55 30.65
CA VAL A 281 -7.40 -0.47 32.03
C VAL A 281 -7.76 0.99 32.22
N ASN A 282 -9.06 1.25 32.43
CA ASN A 282 -9.52 2.60 32.71
C ASN A 282 -8.77 3.15 33.92
N SER A 283 -8.05 4.26 33.70
CA SER A 283 -7.42 5.06 34.73
C SER A 283 -8.50 5.78 35.56
N SER A 284 -9.18 5.03 36.41
CA SER A 284 -9.91 5.56 37.57
C SER A 284 -10.24 4.41 38.51
N ASP A 285 -9.23 3.75 39.06
CA ASP A 285 -9.30 3.19 40.40
C ASP A 285 -7.87 3.02 40.94
N SER A 286 -7.68 3.53 42.16
CA SER A 286 -6.43 3.43 42.90
C SER A 286 -6.21 1.97 43.27
N LEU A 287 -4.97 1.49 43.11
CA LEU A 287 -4.51 0.21 43.63
C LEU A 287 -4.94 0.02 45.09
N PRO A 288 -5.58 -1.10 45.46
CA PRO A 288 -5.47 -1.62 46.80
C PRO A 288 -4.36 -2.68 46.86
N ASP A 289 -3.53 -2.47 47.86
CA ASP A 289 -2.51 -3.31 48.48
C ASP A 289 -2.66 -4.84 48.30
N SER A 290 -1.58 -5.48 47.87
CA SER A 290 -1.41 -6.93 47.86
C SER A 290 -1.16 -7.43 49.28
N SER A 291 -2.20 -7.53 50.08
CA SER A 291 -2.19 -8.42 51.24
C SER A 291 -3.62 -8.78 51.63
N LEU A 292 -3.84 -10.09 51.81
CA LEU A 292 -4.97 -10.77 52.48
C LEU A 292 -5.96 -11.54 51.57
N LEU A 293 -5.78 -12.88 51.63
CA LEU A 293 -6.78 -13.96 51.61
C LEU A 293 -7.37 -14.35 50.23
N ASN A 294 -7.53 -15.60 49.80
CA ASN A 294 -7.16 -16.94 50.25
C ASN A 294 -7.30 -17.86 49.01
N GLU A 295 -6.53 -18.93 48.96
CA GLU A 295 -6.77 -20.08 48.07
C GLU A 295 -8.09 -20.75 48.46
N GLU A 296 -9.09 -20.80 47.57
CA GLU A 296 -10.00 -21.93 47.32
C GLU A 296 -11.17 -21.54 46.38
N GLU A 297 -11.57 -22.51 45.55
CA GLU A 297 -12.81 -22.63 44.76
C GLU A 297 -12.95 -21.86 43.43
N ALA A 298 -12.53 -22.51 42.33
CA ALA A 298 -13.41 -22.80 41.18
C ALA A 298 -12.75 -23.78 40.20
N GLU A 299 -12.53 -25.00 40.68
CA GLU A 299 -12.33 -26.18 39.84
C GLU A 299 -13.72 -26.70 39.40
N GLU A 300 -14.36 -26.05 38.43
CA GLU A 300 -15.50 -26.65 37.73
C GLU A 300 -15.64 -26.05 36.33
N ASN A 301 -15.05 -26.74 35.34
CA ASN A 301 -15.60 -26.98 33.99
C ASN A 301 -14.55 -27.51 33.00
N ASN A 302 -13.60 -28.33 33.48
CA ASN A 302 -12.89 -29.26 32.60
C ASN A 302 -13.49 -30.66 32.73
N LYS A 303 -14.43 -31.01 31.84
CA LYS A 303 -14.74 -32.41 31.51
C LYS A 303 -14.93 -32.61 30.00
N ILE A 304 -13.89 -33.21 29.41
CA ILE A 304 -13.92 -34.42 28.55
C ILE A 304 -14.63 -34.24 27.19
N SER A 305 -13.99 -34.44 26.03
CA SER A 305 -13.49 -35.75 25.59
C SER A 305 -12.56 -35.69 24.37
N ARG A 306 -11.51 -36.52 24.37
CA ARG A 306 -10.66 -36.84 23.21
C ARG A 306 -11.12 -38.15 22.55
N ARG A 307 -10.89 -38.22 21.22
CA ARG A 307 -10.66 -39.40 20.32
C ARG A 307 -11.87 -40.05 19.61
N PRO A 308 -11.68 -40.86 18.52
CA PRO A 308 -10.49 -41.16 17.67
C PRO A 308 -10.72 -41.10 16.13
N ARG A 309 -9.65 -41.38 15.36
CA ARG A 309 -9.64 -41.76 13.93
C ARG A 309 -10.45 -43.05 13.66
N GLY A 310 -11.12 -43.13 12.49
CA GLY A 310 -11.72 -44.37 11.95
C GLY A 310 -12.33 -44.24 10.54
N ASN A 311 -11.62 -44.82 9.56
CA ASN A 311 -11.91 -45.36 8.23
C ASN A 311 -13.25 -45.17 7.47
N LEU A 312 -13.07 -44.84 6.18
CA LEU A 312 -13.63 -45.44 4.94
C LEU A 312 -14.91 -46.30 5.05
N PHE A 313 -16.01 -45.79 4.47
CA PHE A 313 -17.07 -46.62 3.88
C PHE A 313 -17.51 -46.05 2.53
N VAL A 314 -17.50 -46.94 1.53
CA VAL A 314 -18.07 -46.78 0.19
C VAL A 314 -19.57 -47.06 0.28
N GLY A 315 -20.38 -46.25 -0.39
CA GLY A 315 -21.81 -46.49 -0.61
C GLY A 315 -22.31 -45.66 -1.78
N GLU A 316 -22.43 -46.28 -2.94
CA GLU A 316 -23.18 -45.78 -4.09
C GLU A 316 -24.69 -45.74 -3.78
N ALA A 317 -25.36 -44.68 -4.22
CA ALA A 317 -26.69 -44.77 -4.83
C ALA A 317 -26.89 -43.57 -5.76
N LEU A 318 -27.34 -43.90 -6.98
CA LEU A 318 -27.62 -43.05 -8.13
C LEU A 318 -28.97 -42.33 -8.02
N GLU A 319 -29.14 -41.37 -8.94
CA GLU A 319 -30.35 -40.62 -9.37
C GLU A 319 -30.56 -39.27 -8.66
N SER A 320 -30.75 -38.12 -9.32
CA SER A 320 -30.74 -37.69 -10.73
C SER A 320 -30.81 -36.13 -10.71
N PRO A 321 -30.66 -35.40 -11.83
CA PRO A 321 -30.39 -33.96 -11.81
C PRO A 321 -31.68 -33.13 -11.75
N SER A 322 -31.78 -32.25 -10.76
CA SER A 322 -32.71 -31.13 -10.79
C SER A 322 -31.94 -29.82 -10.80
N ASP A 323 -31.84 -29.27 -12.00
CA ASP A 323 -31.61 -27.87 -12.29
C ASP A 323 -32.62 -27.00 -11.55
N SER A 324 -32.16 -26.30 -10.52
CA SER A 324 -32.70 -25.01 -10.09
C SER A 324 -31.58 -24.28 -9.37
N SER A 325 -30.84 -23.43 -10.09
CA SER A 325 -29.95 -22.44 -9.50
C SER A 325 -30.80 -21.45 -8.69
N VAL A 326 -31.07 -21.82 -7.43
CA VAL A 326 -31.53 -20.84 -6.45
C VAL A 326 -30.35 -19.91 -6.25
N ASN A 327 -30.46 -18.67 -6.74
CA ASN A 327 -29.52 -17.60 -6.41
C ASN A 327 -29.70 -17.29 -4.92
N GLU A 328 -29.08 -18.10 -4.08
CA GLU A 328 -29.11 -17.90 -2.64
C GLU A 328 -28.45 -16.56 -2.30
N CYS A 329 -29.10 -15.80 -1.40
CA CYS A 329 -28.48 -14.61 -0.85
C CYS A 329 -27.20 -15.00 -0.10
N GLU A 330 -26.12 -14.27 -0.33
CA GLU A 330 -24.87 -14.43 0.41
C GLU A 330 -24.60 -13.21 1.30
N HIS A 331 -23.81 -13.40 2.36
CA HIS A 331 -23.47 -12.29 3.26
C HIS A 331 -22.54 -11.29 2.56
N VAL A 332 -22.70 -10.00 2.89
CA VAL A 332 -21.79 -8.96 2.39
C VAL A 332 -20.41 -9.11 3.05
N GLU A 333 -19.45 -9.58 2.26
CA GLU A 333 -18.03 -9.72 2.62
C GLU A 333 -17.18 -8.56 2.10
N ILE A 334 -17.67 -7.81 1.09
CA ILE A 334 -16.96 -6.66 0.51
C ILE A 334 -16.63 -5.64 1.62
N PRO A 335 -15.35 -5.38 1.91
CA PRO A 335 -14.95 -4.49 3.00
C PRO A 335 -15.55 -3.07 2.90
N PHE A 336 -15.63 -2.54 1.67
CA PHE A 336 -16.23 -1.24 1.38
C PHE A 336 -17.72 -1.15 1.75
N CYS A 337 -18.45 -2.28 1.73
CA CYS A 337 -19.89 -2.35 1.93
C CYS A 337 -20.31 -3.01 3.25
N ARG A 338 -19.36 -3.42 4.09
CA ARG A 338 -19.64 -4.11 5.36
C ARG A 338 -20.50 -3.29 6.33
N ASN A 339 -20.39 -1.96 6.26
CA ASN A 339 -21.15 -1.03 7.09
C ASN A 339 -22.42 -0.48 6.40
N ALA A 340 -22.82 -1.06 5.27
CA ALA A 340 -24.08 -0.73 4.63
C ALA A 340 -25.26 -1.13 5.53
N PRO A 341 -26.44 -0.52 5.37
CA PRO A 341 -27.62 -0.79 6.22
C PRO A 341 -28.27 -2.17 5.96
N TYR A 342 -27.62 -3.06 5.21
CA TYR A 342 -28.09 -4.40 4.87
C TYR A 342 -26.94 -5.41 4.99
N GLN A 343 -27.31 -6.69 5.17
CA GLN A 343 -26.37 -7.76 5.50
C GLN A 343 -26.21 -8.82 4.39
N PHE A 344 -27.12 -8.83 3.41
CA PHE A 344 -27.20 -9.87 2.38
C PHE A 344 -27.18 -9.26 0.99
N THR A 345 -26.46 -9.92 0.08
CA THR A 345 -26.31 -9.56 -1.33
C THR A 345 -26.54 -10.76 -2.24
N ILE A 346 -26.68 -10.51 -3.54
CA ILE A 346 -26.98 -11.51 -4.56
C ILE A 346 -26.16 -11.23 -5.82
N TYR A 347 -25.74 -12.29 -6.49
CA TYR A 347 -24.97 -12.24 -7.72
C TYR A 347 -25.68 -13.01 -8.86
N PRO A 348 -25.51 -12.58 -10.13
CA PRO A 348 -24.66 -11.48 -10.57
C PRO A 348 -25.17 -10.09 -10.16
N ASN A 349 -24.25 -9.15 -9.95
CA ASN A 349 -24.62 -7.78 -9.56
C ASN A 349 -25.06 -6.93 -10.77
N LEU A 350 -25.46 -5.67 -10.53
CA LEU A 350 -26.03 -4.78 -11.55
C LEU A 350 -25.05 -4.39 -12.68
N VAL A 351 -23.75 -4.60 -12.47
CA VAL A 351 -22.70 -4.31 -13.47
C VAL A 351 -22.07 -5.60 -14.03
N GLY A 352 -22.66 -6.75 -13.74
CA GLY A 352 -22.32 -8.04 -14.35
C GLY A 352 -21.23 -8.87 -13.68
N HIS A 353 -20.72 -8.44 -12.52
CA HIS A 353 -19.79 -9.27 -11.74
C HIS A 353 -20.51 -10.51 -11.22
N GLN A 354 -19.79 -11.63 -11.15
CA GLN A 354 -20.34 -12.92 -10.76
C GLN A 354 -20.13 -13.26 -9.28
N ASN A 355 -19.29 -12.49 -8.59
CA ASN A 355 -18.95 -12.72 -7.19
C ASN A 355 -18.45 -11.43 -6.51
N GLN A 356 -18.43 -11.44 -5.19
CA GLN A 356 -18.00 -10.31 -4.36
C GLN A 356 -16.53 -9.93 -4.52
N LYS A 357 -15.64 -10.85 -4.92
CA LYS A 357 -14.22 -10.54 -5.10
C LYS A 357 -14.01 -9.64 -6.31
N ASP A 358 -14.65 -9.97 -7.42
CA ASP A 358 -14.58 -9.16 -8.64
C ASP A 358 -15.25 -7.79 -8.41
N ALA A 359 -16.39 -7.77 -7.74
CA ALA A 359 -17.07 -6.53 -7.37
C ALA A 359 -16.25 -5.64 -6.42
N ALA A 360 -15.50 -6.24 -5.48
CA ALA A 360 -14.63 -5.51 -4.57
C ALA A 360 -13.47 -4.82 -5.29
N VAL A 361 -12.84 -5.50 -6.27
CA VAL A 361 -11.77 -4.92 -7.11
C VAL A 361 -12.33 -3.76 -7.95
N ALA A 362 -13.52 -3.92 -8.51
CA ALA A 362 -14.17 -2.89 -9.31
C ALA A 362 -14.55 -1.63 -8.50
N LEU A 363 -14.66 -1.74 -7.17
CA LEU A 363 -14.94 -0.62 -6.27
C LEU A 363 -13.69 0.20 -5.90
N GLU A 364 -12.48 -0.36 -6.02
CA GLU A 364 -11.23 0.30 -5.60
C GLU A 364 -11.01 1.69 -6.22
N PRO A 365 -11.28 1.94 -7.52
CA PRO A 365 -11.11 3.26 -8.13
C PRO A 365 -11.99 4.34 -7.50
N PHE A 366 -13.10 3.97 -6.85
CA PHE A 366 -14.02 4.90 -6.20
C PHE A 366 -13.64 5.24 -4.76
N PHE A 367 -12.66 4.56 -4.16
CA PHE A 367 -12.26 4.78 -2.77
C PHE A 367 -11.80 6.21 -2.48
N PRO A 368 -10.97 6.87 -3.33
CA PRO A 368 -10.60 8.27 -3.12
C PRO A 368 -11.82 9.20 -3.11
N ILE A 369 -12.79 8.95 -4.00
CA ILE A 369 -14.01 9.76 -4.15
C ILE A 369 -14.92 9.58 -2.93
N ALA A 370 -15.14 8.34 -2.49
CA ALA A 370 -15.90 8.05 -1.28
C ALA A 370 -15.28 8.67 -0.03
N ARG A 371 -13.94 8.71 0.06
CA ARG A 371 -13.21 9.34 1.16
C ARG A 371 -13.26 10.86 1.14
N ALA A 372 -13.43 11.50 -0.02
CA ALA A 372 -13.64 12.94 -0.12
C ALA A 372 -14.96 13.39 0.54
N ARG A 373 -15.87 12.43 0.86
CA ARG A 373 -17.17 12.68 1.50
C ARG A 373 -17.98 13.76 0.78
N CYS A 374 -17.85 13.78 -0.55
CA CYS A 374 -18.54 14.69 -1.44
C CYS A 374 -20.07 14.49 -1.42
N SER A 375 -20.54 13.27 -1.12
CA SER A 375 -21.94 12.96 -0.80
C SER A 375 -22.03 11.91 0.30
N SER A 376 -22.97 12.06 1.23
CA SER A 376 -23.28 11.07 2.26
C SER A 376 -23.88 9.78 1.69
N ASP A 377 -24.46 9.87 0.48
CA ASP A 377 -25.14 8.76 -0.18
C ASP A 377 -24.22 7.98 -1.13
N PHE A 378 -23.01 8.48 -1.41
CA PHE A 378 -22.10 7.92 -2.40
C PHE A 378 -21.69 6.47 -2.11
N GLN A 379 -21.31 6.18 -0.85
CA GLN A 379 -20.93 4.83 -0.44
C GLN A 379 -22.12 3.87 -0.53
N LEU A 380 -23.30 4.30 -0.09
CA LEU A 380 -24.51 3.49 -0.13
C LEU A 380 -24.90 3.18 -1.58
N PHE A 381 -24.87 4.18 -2.46
CA PHE A 381 -25.13 4.02 -3.89
C PHE A 381 -24.19 3.00 -4.56
N LEU A 382 -22.88 3.14 -4.37
CA LEU A 382 -21.92 2.20 -4.95
C LEU A 382 -22.12 0.78 -4.43
N CYS A 383 -22.44 0.64 -3.14
CA CYS A 383 -22.72 -0.66 -2.56
C CYS A 383 -24.00 -1.28 -3.11
N THR A 384 -25.08 -0.52 -3.33
CA THR A 384 -26.31 -1.09 -3.92
C THR A 384 -26.16 -1.44 -5.40
N VAL A 385 -25.15 -0.91 -6.10
CA VAL A 385 -24.81 -1.33 -7.46
C VAL A 385 -23.90 -2.57 -7.47
N HIS A 386 -22.83 -2.56 -6.68
CA HIS A 386 -21.79 -3.58 -6.70
C HIS A 386 -22.04 -4.77 -5.77
N ALA A 387 -22.84 -4.59 -4.72
CA ALA A 387 -23.31 -5.63 -3.80
C ALA A 387 -24.80 -5.39 -3.49
N PRO A 388 -25.69 -5.50 -4.51
CA PRO A 388 -27.10 -5.13 -4.36
C PRO A 388 -27.77 -5.91 -3.24
N VAL A 389 -28.80 -5.31 -2.66
CA VAL A 389 -29.54 -5.92 -1.54
C VAL A 389 -30.25 -7.17 -2.03
N CYS A 390 -30.12 -8.25 -1.27
CA CYS A 390 -30.91 -9.47 -1.48
C CYS A 390 -32.07 -9.52 -0.50
N ALA A 391 -33.31 -9.56 -1.02
CA ALA A 391 -34.50 -9.79 -0.23
C ALA A 391 -35.22 -11.03 -0.76
N SER A 392 -35.29 -12.09 0.04
CA SER A 392 -35.98 -13.33 -0.31
C SER A 392 -35.54 -13.91 -1.68
N GLY A 393 -34.24 -13.85 -1.99
CA GLY A 393 -33.68 -14.32 -3.27
C GLY A 393 -33.89 -13.38 -4.45
N THR A 394 -34.39 -12.16 -4.21
CA THR A 394 -34.59 -11.13 -5.24
C THR A 394 -33.56 -10.00 -5.08
N LEU A 395 -32.99 -9.57 -6.20
CA LEU A 395 -32.12 -8.39 -6.28
C LEU A 395 -32.94 -7.11 -6.17
N ILE A 396 -32.62 -6.24 -5.21
CA ILE A 396 -33.20 -4.90 -5.08
C ILE A 396 -32.18 -3.85 -5.55
N PRO A 397 -32.46 -3.06 -6.61
CA PRO A 397 -31.56 -2.05 -7.13
C PRO A 397 -31.60 -0.72 -6.33
N PRO A 398 -30.66 0.22 -6.54
CA PRO A 398 -30.84 1.59 -6.06
C PRO A 398 -31.98 2.29 -6.78
N CYS A 399 -32.65 3.20 -6.07
CA CYS A 399 -33.54 4.17 -6.68
C CYS A 399 -32.74 5.27 -7.38
N ARG A 400 -33.37 5.93 -8.37
CA ARG A 400 -32.78 7.05 -9.09
C ARG A 400 -32.36 8.21 -8.19
N ASP A 401 -33.14 8.53 -7.17
CA ASP A 401 -32.85 9.61 -6.22
C ASP A 401 -31.57 9.35 -5.40
N LEU A 402 -31.31 8.10 -5.01
CA LEU A 402 -30.06 7.69 -4.37
C LEU A 402 -28.85 7.88 -5.29
N CYS A 403 -28.99 7.52 -6.58
CA CYS A 403 -27.95 7.75 -7.58
C CYS A 403 -27.69 9.24 -7.80
N GLU A 404 -28.75 10.02 -7.98
CA GLU A 404 -28.65 11.46 -8.23
C GLU A 404 -27.99 12.19 -7.06
N SER A 405 -28.37 11.88 -5.81
CA SER A 405 -27.73 12.44 -4.62
C SER A 405 -26.23 12.11 -4.54
N ALA A 406 -25.85 10.88 -4.90
CA ALA A 406 -24.46 10.47 -4.97
C ALA A 406 -23.69 11.23 -6.08
N ARG A 407 -24.30 11.37 -7.26
CA ARG A 407 -23.72 12.07 -8.42
C ARG A 407 -23.56 13.56 -8.16
N GLU A 408 -24.61 14.24 -7.73
CA GLU A 408 -24.59 15.70 -7.50
C GLU A 408 -23.49 16.12 -6.53
N GLY A 409 -23.28 15.35 -5.45
CA GLY A 409 -22.19 15.67 -4.51
C GLY A 409 -20.80 15.39 -5.08
N CYS A 410 -20.62 14.31 -5.84
CA CYS A 410 -19.28 13.80 -6.18
C CYS A 410 -18.81 14.06 -7.62
N GLU A 411 -19.70 14.33 -8.56
CA GLU A 411 -19.35 14.52 -9.98
C GLU A 411 -18.44 15.74 -10.18
N GLY A 412 -18.69 16.84 -9.47
CA GLY A 412 -17.81 18.02 -9.52
C GLY A 412 -16.38 17.71 -9.06
N PHE A 413 -16.25 16.96 -7.97
CA PHE A 413 -14.95 16.50 -7.45
C PHE A 413 -14.26 15.56 -8.44
N MET A 414 -14.99 14.64 -9.07
CA MET A 414 -14.42 13.72 -10.07
C MET A 414 -13.90 14.48 -11.30
N ASN A 415 -14.66 15.46 -11.79
CA ASN A 415 -14.31 16.25 -12.96
C ASN A 415 -13.03 17.10 -12.74
N GLU A 416 -12.76 17.54 -11.51
CA GLU A 416 -11.53 18.28 -11.15
C GLU A 416 -10.26 17.46 -11.43
N PHE A 417 -10.34 16.13 -11.33
CA PHE A 417 -9.26 15.20 -11.64
C PHE A 417 -9.37 14.58 -13.04
N GLY A 418 -10.25 15.11 -13.89
CA GLY A 418 -10.47 14.61 -15.25
C GLY A 418 -11.18 13.27 -15.32
N ILE A 419 -11.92 12.88 -14.28
CA ILE A 419 -12.68 11.63 -14.19
C ILE A 419 -14.16 11.96 -14.40
N THR A 420 -14.78 11.38 -15.43
CA THR A 420 -16.21 11.56 -15.70
C THR A 420 -17.07 10.52 -14.98
N TRP A 421 -18.33 10.85 -14.71
CA TRP A 421 -19.28 9.88 -14.16
C TRP A 421 -19.42 8.65 -15.09
N PRO A 422 -19.22 7.41 -14.60
CA PRO A 422 -19.23 6.22 -15.45
C PRO A 422 -20.61 5.90 -16.04
N GLU A 423 -20.65 5.45 -17.30
CA GLU A 423 -21.88 5.08 -18.00
C GLU A 423 -22.63 3.92 -17.33
N ASN A 424 -21.91 2.97 -16.73
CA ASN A 424 -22.52 1.87 -15.98
C ASN A 424 -23.15 2.31 -14.64
N LEU A 425 -22.96 3.58 -14.25
CA LEU A 425 -23.57 4.20 -13.08
C LEU A 425 -24.58 5.31 -13.48
N ASN A 426 -24.97 5.39 -14.76
CA ASN A 426 -25.89 6.41 -15.24
C ASN A 426 -27.25 6.32 -14.53
N CYS A 427 -27.64 7.40 -13.82
CA CYS A 427 -28.83 7.42 -12.99
C CYS A 427 -30.14 7.19 -13.76
N SER A 428 -30.14 7.40 -15.08
CA SER A 428 -31.26 7.12 -15.97
C SER A 428 -31.63 5.63 -16.01
N HIS A 429 -30.69 4.74 -15.68
CA HIS A 429 -30.88 3.29 -15.70
C HIS A 429 -31.62 2.76 -14.46
N PHE A 430 -31.77 3.59 -13.41
CA PHE A 430 -32.38 3.16 -12.16
C PHE A 430 -33.86 3.58 -12.05
N PRO A 431 -34.70 2.75 -11.38
CA PRO A 431 -36.13 3.00 -11.24
C PRO A 431 -36.43 4.21 -10.34
N ALA A 432 -37.61 4.79 -10.52
CA ALA A 432 -38.13 5.81 -9.61
C ALA A 432 -38.79 5.16 -8.39
N ARG A 433 -38.68 5.81 -7.21
CA ARG A 433 -39.16 5.32 -5.90
C ARG A 433 -40.62 4.85 -5.84
N LEU A 434 -41.48 5.38 -6.71
CA LEU A 434 -42.93 5.09 -6.72
C LEU A 434 -43.33 4.01 -7.74
N GLN A 435 -42.35 3.44 -8.46
CA GLN A 435 -42.61 2.54 -9.57
C GLN A 435 -42.21 1.10 -9.28
N GLU A 436 -41.09 0.89 -8.58
CA GLU A 436 -40.55 -0.43 -8.21
C GLU A 436 -39.86 -0.39 -6.85
N ASP A 437 -39.74 -1.54 -6.18
CA ASP A 437 -39.00 -1.66 -4.92
C ASP A 437 -37.50 -1.41 -5.17
N CYS A 438 -36.97 -0.34 -4.57
CA CYS A 438 -35.57 0.07 -4.72
C CYS A 438 -35.03 0.73 -3.44
N VAL A 439 -33.70 0.79 -3.31
CA VAL A 439 -33.02 1.39 -2.14
C VAL A 439 -32.93 2.91 -2.30
N THR A 440 -33.47 3.66 -1.35
CA THR A 440 -33.48 5.13 -1.35
C THR A 440 -32.37 5.72 -0.48
N THR A 441 -32.22 7.05 -0.50
CA THR A 441 -31.40 7.79 0.47
C THR A 441 -31.87 7.54 1.90
N VAL A 442 -30.95 7.58 2.86
CA VAL A 442 -31.26 7.57 4.29
C VAL A 442 -31.72 8.98 4.65
N LEU A 443 -32.98 9.31 4.33
CA LEU A 443 -33.60 10.46 4.94
C LEU A 443 -33.70 10.16 6.44
N SER A 444 -33.03 10.98 7.26
CA SER A 444 -33.26 11.07 8.70
C SER A 444 -34.73 10.85 8.99
N ASP A 445 -35.04 9.90 9.87
CA ASP A 445 -36.38 9.68 10.41
C ASP A 445 -37.03 11.03 10.77
N ARG A 446 -37.86 11.54 9.87
CA ARG A 446 -39.12 12.16 10.24
C ARG A 446 -40.19 11.18 9.79
N GLY A 447 -40.63 10.39 10.75
CA GLY A 447 -41.89 9.67 10.67
C GLY A 447 -43.06 10.61 10.36
N PRO A 448 -44.22 10.02 10.04
CA PRO A 448 -45.29 10.66 9.28
C PRO A 448 -46.10 11.63 10.15
N GLU A 449 -46.25 12.87 9.70
CA GLU A 449 -47.27 13.86 10.09
C GLU A 449 -46.97 15.12 9.24
N ASN A 450 -47.79 15.59 8.31
CA ASN A 450 -49.23 15.66 8.27
C ASN A 450 -49.72 15.68 6.81
N VAL A 451 -50.76 14.90 6.55
CA VAL A 451 -51.80 15.28 5.58
C VAL A 451 -52.50 16.50 6.17
N VAL A 452 -52.37 17.66 5.53
CA VAL A 452 -53.40 18.71 5.62
C VAL A 452 -53.61 19.25 4.21
N ASP A 453 -54.78 18.92 3.66
CA ASP A 453 -55.41 19.53 2.50
C ASP A 453 -55.67 21.04 2.71
N HIS A 454 -55.66 21.77 1.59
CA HIS A 454 -56.43 22.99 1.27
C HIS A 454 -56.70 24.03 2.38
N ASP A 455 -56.14 25.25 2.27
CA ASP A 455 -56.67 26.38 1.48
C ASP A 455 -55.88 27.69 1.75
N SER A 456 -55.99 28.64 0.84
CA SER A 456 -55.31 29.96 0.81
C SER A 456 -55.92 31.00 1.80
N PRO A 457 -55.67 32.32 1.66
CA PRO A 457 -54.57 33.11 2.22
C PRO A 457 -55.07 34.19 3.22
N ASP A 458 -54.20 34.76 4.06
CA ASP A 458 -54.29 36.18 4.46
C ASP A 458 -53.03 36.68 5.19
N SER A 459 -52.61 37.90 4.86
CA SER A 459 -51.53 38.69 5.51
C SER A 459 -52.09 39.49 6.71
N PRO A 460 -51.43 40.53 7.32
CA PRO A 460 -50.02 40.93 7.32
C PRO A 460 -49.45 41.31 8.73
N GLY A 461 -48.11 41.37 8.81
CA GLY A 461 -47.33 42.48 9.42
C GLY A 461 -47.24 42.62 10.96
N PHE A 462 -46.01 42.75 11.47
CA PHE A 462 -45.66 43.83 12.43
C PHE A 462 -44.13 44.06 12.50
N THR A 463 -43.79 45.34 12.56
CA THR A 463 -42.47 45.97 12.54
C THR A 463 -41.84 46.16 13.93
N GLY A 464 -40.52 46.33 14.00
CA GLY A 464 -39.81 47.07 15.06
C GLY A 464 -38.38 46.55 15.31
N THR A 465 -37.33 47.12 14.70
CA THR A 465 -36.47 48.26 15.13
C THR A 465 -35.40 47.97 16.20
N THR A 466 -34.14 48.11 15.74
CA THR A 466 -32.96 48.81 16.34
C THR A 466 -32.37 48.36 17.69
N ALA A 467 -31.06 48.07 17.71
CA ALA A 467 -30.02 48.95 18.28
C ALA A 467 -28.59 48.36 18.13
N GLU A 468 -27.66 49.27 17.85
CA GLU A 468 -26.20 49.14 17.74
C GLU A 468 -25.46 48.99 19.09
N ALA A 469 -24.14 48.80 18.96
CA ALA A 469 -23.00 49.02 19.87
C ALA A 469 -22.43 47.72 20.48
N ALA A 470 -21.13 47.41 20.40
CA ALA A 470 -19.95 48.16 19.97
C ALA A 470 -18.86 47.20 19.46
#